data_AF-A0A2T9XMT8-F1
#
_entry.id   AF-A0A2T9XMT8-F1
#
_cell.length_a   1.000
_cell.length_b   1.000
_cell.length_c   1.000
_cell.angle_alpha   90.00
_cell.angle_beta   90.00
_cell.angle_gamma   90.00
#
_symmetry.space_group_name_H-M   'P 1'
#
loop_
_entity.id
_entity.type
_entity.pdbx_description
1 polymer ?
#
loop_
_entity_poly.entity_id
_entity_poly.type
_entity_poly.pdbx_seq_one_letter_code
_entity_poly.pdbx_strand_id
1 'polypeptide(L)' 'MSAPFEARFAGLCAECDRRILPGDLVRFQDDELVHDDHANDPPATRPDGPVCPRCWLTRPCEHDDDFKLIVPNPLGGAS' A
#
# COMPACT_ATOMS: atom_id res chain seq x y z
N MET A 1 -11.75 21.09 -19.66
CA MET A 1 -10.92 20.93 -18.45
C MET A 1 -11.74 21.40 -17.26
N SER A 2 -12.00 20.53 -16.29
CA SER A 2 -12.74 20.90 -15.07
C SER A 2 -11.84 21.67 -14.12
N ALA A 3 -12.43 22.47 -13.23
CA ALA A 3 -11.68 23.02 -12.10
C ALA A 3 -11.24 21.89 -11.15
N PRO A 4 -10.10 22.04 -10.46
CA PRO A 4 -9.68 21.08 -9.45
C PRO A 4 -10.59 21.14 -8.22
N PHE A 5 -10.75 20.01 -7.55
CA PHE A 5 -11.59 19.84 -6.37
C PHE A 5 -10.99 18.79 -5.43
N GLU A 6 -11.38 18.83 -4.15
CA GLU A 6 -10.96 17.84 -3.17
C GLU A 6 -11.72 16.53 -3.37
N ALA A 7 -10.98 15.43 -3.52
CA ALA A 7 -11.54 14.10 -3.56
C ALA A 7 -12.27 13.79 -2.24
N ARG A 8 -13.49 13.28 -2.32
CA ARG A 8 -14.27 12.85 -1.15
C ARG A 8 -14.19 11.35 -0.91
N PHE A 9 -13.76 10.61 -1.93
CA PHE A 9 -13.67 9.16 -1.96
C PHE A 9 -12.31 8.76 -2.51
N ALA A 10 -11.84 7.59 -2.08
CA ALA A 10 -10.63 7.01 -2.65
C ALA A 10 -10.85 6.59 -4.10
N GLY A 11 -9.83 6.77 -4.93
CA GLY A 11 -9.85 6.46 -6.36
C GLY A 11 -8.47 6.03 -6.87
N LEU A 12 -8.36 5.85 -8.18
CA LEU A 12 -7.07 5.67 -8.86
C LEU A 12 -6.82 6.85 -9.77
N CYS A 13 -5.61 7.39 -9.74
CA CYS A 13 -5.22 8.42 -10.71
C CYS A 13 -4.87 7.75 -12.05
N ALA A 14 -5.38 8.30 -13.15
CA ALA A 14 -5.10 7.78 -14.49
C ALA A 14 -3.69 8.11 -15.02
N GLU A 15 -3.05 9.16 -14.49
CA GLU A 15 -1.73 9.62 -14.93
C GLU A 15 -0.57 9.15 -14.04
N CYS A 16 -0.83 8.82 -12.78
CA CYS A 16 0.16 8.21 -11.90
C CYS A 16 -0.48 7.03 -11.19
N ASP A 17 0.18 5.86 -11.15
CA ASP A 17 -0.32 4.62 -10.51
C ASP A 17 -0.60 4.73 -8.99
N ARG A 18 -0.66 5.95 -8.45
CA ARG A 18 -1.01 6.26 -7.07
C ARG A 18 -2.53 6.28 -6.89
N ARG A 19 -2.94 5.92 -5.68
CA ARG A 19 -4.34 6.07 -5.26
C ARG A 19 -4.62 7.52 -4.91
N ILE A 20 -5.76 8.01 -5.37
CA ILE A 20 -6.37 9.24 -4.88
C ILE A 20 -6.97 8.93 -3.51
N LEU A 21 -6.68 9.76 -2.52
CA LEU A 21 -7.25 9.68 -1.18
C LEU A 21 -8.23 10.84 -0.94
N PRO A 22 -9.17 10.69 0.00
CA PRO A 22 -10.02 11.81 0.41
C PRO A 22 -9.17 12.98 0.93
N GLY A 23 -9.39 14.19 0.41
CA GLY A 23 -8.62 15.39 0.68
C GLY A 23 -7.57 15.74 -0.39
N ASP A 24 -7.25 14.81 -1.29
CA ASP A 24 -6.35 15.10 -2.41
C ASP A 24 -7.02 16.02 -3.44
N LEU A 25 -6.24 16.96 -3.97
CA LEU A 25 -6.70 17.86 -5.02
C LEU A 25 -6.64 17.16 -6.38
N VAL A 26 -7.80 16.97 -7.01
CA VAL A 26 -7.97 16.22 -8.26
C VAL A 26 -8.77 17.01 -9.28
N ARG A 27 -8.64 16.65 -10.55
CA ARG A 27 -9.46 17.18 -11.65
C ARG A 27 -9.91 16.05 -12.58
N PHE A 28 -10.96 16.31 -13.35
CA PHE A 28 -11.36 15.43 -14.44
C PHE A 28 -10.59 15.78 -15.73
N GLN A 29 -9.96 14.76 -16.30
CA GLN A 29 -9.33 14.78 -17.62
C GLN A 29 -9.86 13.58 -18.40
N ASP A 30 -10.52 13.82 -19.54
CA ASP A 30 -11.08 12.78 -20.40
C ASP A 30 -11.95 11.73 -19.67
N ASP A 31 -12.84 12.20 -18.79
CA ASP A 31 -13.70 11.40 -17.91
C ASP A 31 -12.96 10.56 -16.84
N GLU A 32 -11.64 10.70 -16.74
CA GLU A 32 -10.80 10.09 -15.72
C GLU A 32 -10.37 11.09 -14.64
N LEU A 33 -10.04 10.58 -13.45
CA LEU A 33 -9.56 11.38 -12.32
C LEU A 33 -8.03 11.45 -12.35
N VAL A 34 -7.50 12.66 -12.29
CA VAL A 34 -6.06 12.93 -12.22
C VAL A 34 -5.74 13.88 -11.07
N HIS A 35 -4.55 13.75 -10.47
CA HIS A 35 -4.13 14.71 -9.44
C HIS A 35 -3.89 16.07 -10.10
N ASP A 36 -4.21 17.16 -9.40
CA ASP A 36 -3.92 18.48 -9.95
C ASP A 36 -2.43 18.82 -9.84
N ASP A 37 -1.79 18.41 -8.73
CA ASP A 37 -0.36 18.54 -8.48
C ASP A 37 0.37 17.21 -8.70
N HIS A 38 0.77 16.94 -9.94
CA HIS A 38 1.65 15.81 -10.27
C HIS A 38 3.12 16.09 -9.93
N ALA A 39 3.47 17.29 -9.48
CA ALA A 39 4.83 17.83 -9.55
C ALA A 39 5.76 17.41 -8.40
N ASN A 40 5.25 16.91 -7.26
CA ASN A 40 6.10 16.75 -6.07
C ASN A 40 6.05 15.42 -5.33
N ASP A 41 5.28 14.44 -5.81
CA ASP A 41 5.10 13.23 -5.01
C ASP A 41 6.02 12.09 -5.44
N PRO A 42 6.77 11.50 -4.49
CA PRO A 42 7.44 10.24 -4.75
C PRO A 42 6.41 9.17 -5.15
N PRO A 43 6.80 8.21 -6.01
CA PRO A 43 5.92 7.10 -6.35
C PRO A 43 5.42 6.44 -5.06
N ALA A 44 4.11 6.20 -4.98
CA ALA A 44 3.54 5.51 -3.82
C ALA A 44 4.20 4.13 -3.73
N THR A 45 5.09 3.96 -2.76
CA THR A 45 5.71 2.67 -2.49
C THR A 45 4.57 1.73 -2.10
N ARG A 46 4.30 0.71 -2.90
CA ARG A 46 3.44 -0.38 -2.44
C ARG A 46 4.06 -0.90 -1.15
N PRO A 47 3.28 -1.13 -0.08
CA PRO A 47 3.83 -1.81 1.07
C PRO A 47 4.17 -3.24 0.65
N ASP A 48 5.43 -3.48 0.27
CA ASP A 48 6.02 -4.80 0.00
C ASP A 48 6.20 -5.59 1.31
N GLY A 49 5.22 -5.52 2.20
CA GLY A 49 5.24 -6.21 3.48
C GLY A 49 4.71 -7.64 3.34
N PRO A 50 5.33 -8.64 3.97
CA PRO A 50 4.79 -9.99 4.01
C PRO A 50 3.36 -9.98 4.57
N VAL A 51 2.43 -10.59 3.84
CA VAL A 51 1.02 -10.75 4.27
C VAL A 51 0.93 -11.94 5.22
N CYS A 52 0.24 -11.78 6.33
CA CYS A 52 0.00 -12.87 7.27
C CYS A 52 -0.98 -13.89 6.70
N PRO A 53 -0.66 -15.21 6.61
CA PRO A 53 -1.59 -16.21 6.07
C PRO A 53 -2.82 -16.44 6.96
N ARG A 54 -2.79 -15.96 8.22
CA ARG A 54 -3.85 -16.17 9.21
C ARG A 54 -4.91 -15.07 9.20
N CYS A 55 -4.50 -13.79 9.15
CA CYS A 55 -5.42 -12.65 9.15
C CYS A 55 -5.40 -11.82 7.86
N TRP A 56 -4.51 -12.14 6.93
CA TRP A 56 -4.42 -11.51 5.60
C TRP A 56 -4.14 -10.00 5.64
N LEU A 57 -3.62 -9.51 6.77
CA LEU A 57 -3.12 -8.15 6.96
C LEU A 57 -1.61 -8.08 6.68
N THR A 58 -1.14 -6.90 6.28
CA THR A 58 0.28 -6.57 6.17
C THR A 58 0.91 -6.54 7.56
N ARG A 59 2.09 -7.16 7.71
CA ARG A 59 2.82 -7.19 8.99
C ARG A 59 3.37 -5.80 9.38
N PRO A 60 3.48 -5.50 10.69
CA PRO A 60 3.20 -6.38 11.82
C PRO A 60 1.69 -6.50 12.11
N CYS A 61 1.25 -7.70 12.47
CA CYS A 61 -0.12 -8.01 12.87
C CYS A 61 -0.08 -8.83 14.18
N GLU A 62 -1.19 -8.94 14.90
CA GLU A 62 -1.29 -9.69 16.18
C GLU A 62 -0.92 -11.19 16.11
N HIS A 63 -0.73 -11.73 14.91
CA HIS A 63 -0.29 -13.11 14.65
C HIS A 63 1.21 -13.22 14.31
N ASP A 64 1.96 -12.13 14.38
CA ASP A 64 3.39 -12.08 14.00
C ASP A 64 4.32 -12.70 15.06
N ASP A 65 3.81 -13.00 16.26
CA ASP A 65 4.56 -13.62 17.37
C ASP A 65 4.92 -15.11 17.19
N ASP A 66 4.61 -15.75 16.05
CA ASP A 66 4.87 -17.19 15.83
C ASP A 66 6.22 -17.51 15.17
N PHE A 67 7.08 -16.52 14.86
CA PHE A 67 8.38 -16.81 14.23
C PHE A 67 9.47 -17.33 15.20
N LYS A 68 9.13 -17.74 16.43
CA LYS A 68 10.10 -18.25 17.42
C LYS A 68 10.22 -19.77 17.54
N LEU A 69 9.49 -20.57 16.76
CA LEU A 69 9.61 -22.04 16.81
C LEU A 69 10.12 -22.71 15.52
N ILE A 70 10.39 -21.90 14.49
CA ILE A 70 10.85 -22.21 13.12
C ILE A 70 12.33 -22.52 12.88
N VAL A 71 13.16 -22.83 13.87
CA VAL A 71 14.50 -23.37 13.56
C VAL A 71 14.75 -24.60 14.44
N PRO A 72 14.43 -25.82 13.97
CA PRO A 72 14.95 -27.01 14.61
C PRO A 72 16.46 -26.97 14.46
N ASN A 73 17.18 -26.94 15.59
CA ASN A 73 18.60 -27.22 15.66
C ASN A 73 18.85 -28.63 15.08
N PRO A 74 19.49 -28.79 13.91
CA PRO A 74 19.91 -30.10 13.47
C PRO A 74 21.42 -30.23 13.72
N LEU A 75 21.77 -31.30 14.43
CA LEU A 75 23.12 -31.86 14.60
C LEU A 75 23.88 -31.42 15.87
N GLY A 76 23.70 -32.22 16.92
CA GLY A 76 24.56 -32.19 18.09
C GLY A 76 24.26 -33.30 19.09
N GLY A 77 24.03 -34.54 18.62
CA GLY A 77 23.80 -35.68 19.49
C GLY A 77 23.94 -37.00 18.76
N ALA A 78 25.15 -37.54 18.72
CA ALA A 78 25.40 -38.97 18.61
C ALA A 78 26.80 -39.29 19.19
N SER A 79 26.75 -39.97 20.34
CA SER A 79 27.75 -40.90 20.91
C SER A 79 29.10 -40.36 21.39
#